data_AF-A0A7W8W2C2-F1
#
_entry.id   AF-A0A7W8W2C2-F1
#
_cell.length_a   1.000
_cell.length_b   1.000
_cell.length_c   1.000
_cell.angle_alpha   90.00
_cell.angle_beta   90.00
_cell.angle_gamma   90.00
#
_symmetry.space_group_name_H-M   'P 1'
#
loop_
_entity.id
_entity.type
_entity.pdbx_description
1 polymer ?
#
loop_
_entity_poly.entity_id
_entity_poly.type
_entity_poly.pdbx_seq_one_letter_code
_entity_poly.pdbx_strand_id
1 'polypeptide(L)'
;MTDQLRSYPAAKAEIPELAHVKHVFVKASARINNRAENSHQPTRERERRMRGFRDPERTQAFLSSFGPIRQHFALKRHLLRASLYRKQLATRFAAWHCFTEATQTPSVF
;
A
#
# COMPACT_ATOMS: atom_id res chain seq x y z
N MET A 1 4.56 -21.26 -10.87
CA MET A 1 5.79 -21.19 -10.03
C MET A 1 5.49 -20.26 -8.87
N THR A 2 5.45 -20.77 -7.64
CA THR A 2 4.91 -20.05 -6.48
C THR A 2 5.88 -20.07 -5.31
N ASP A 3 5.63 -19.23 -4.30
CA ASP A 3 6.45 -19.23 -3.09
C ASP A 3 6.19 -20.49 -2.24
N GLN A 4 6.95 -20.64 -1.16
CA GLN A 4 6.89 -21.82 -0.30
C GLN A 4 5.95 -21.60 0.90
N LEU A 5 4.85 -20.87 0.70
CA LEU A 5 3.87 -20.69 1.77
C LEU A 5 3.25 -22.03 2.18
N ARG A 6 3.14 -22.24 3.49
CA ARG A 6 2.61 -23.49 4.08
C ARG A 6 1.14 -23.76 3.75
N SER A 7 0.42 -22.76 3.24
CA SER A 7 -0.97 -22.85 2.76
C SER A 7 -1.11 -23.40 1.34
N TYR A 8 -0.04 -23.39 0.54
CA TYR A 8 -0.10 -23.80 -0.86
C TYR A 8 -0.45 -25.29 -1.07
N PRO A 9 0.05 -26.23 -0.25
CA PRO A 9 -0.36 -27.64 -0.34
C PRO A 9 -1.86 -27.85 -0.11
N ALA A 10 -2.47 -27.07 0.79
CA ALA A 10 -3.92 -27.13 1.03
C ALA A 10 -4.71 -26.57 -0.16
N ALA A 11 -4.32 -25.40 -0.67
CA ALA A 11 -4.96 -24.81 -1.85
C ALA A 11 -4.81 -25.67 -3.11
N LYS A 12 -3.69 -26.38 -3.26
CA LYS A 12 -3.46 -27.32 -4.36
C LYS A 12 -4.38 -28.55 -4.28
N ALA A 13 -4.74 -28.98 -3.08
CA ALA A 13 -5.64 -30.13 -2.89
C ALA A 13 -7.09 -29.83 -3.34
N GLU A 14 -7.49 -28.56 -3.35
CA GLU A 14 -8.81 -28.11 -3.82
C GLU A 14 -8.92 -28.02 -5.34
N ILE A 15 -7.79 -28.13 -6.07
CA ILE A 15 -7.74 -28.01 -7.54
C ILE A 15 -7.32 -29.37 -8.13
N PRO A 16 -8.28 -30.20 -8.59
CA PRO A 16 -8.03 -31.56 -9.05
C PRO A 16 -7.04 -31.62 -10.23
N GLU A 17 -7.03 -30.62 -11.12
CA GLU A 17 -6.12 -30.60 -12.28
C GLU A 17 -4.65 -30.46 -11.86
N LEU A 18 -4.38 -29.93 -10.67
CA LEU A 18 -3.03 -29.75 -10.16
C LEU A 18 -2.52 -30.94 -9.35
N ALA A 19 -3.35 -31.95 -9.06
CA ALA A 19 -2.99 -33.09 -8.20
C ALA A 19 -1.64 -33.73 -8.58
N HIS A 20 -1.40 -33.92 -9.87
CA HIS A 20 -0.21 -34.58 -10.42
C HIS A 20 0.95 -33.62 -10.79
N VAL A 21 0.73 -32.30 -10.70
CA VAL A 21 1.74 -31.31 -11.07
C VAL A 21 2.79 -31.16 -9.98
N LYS A 22 4.06 -31.42 -10.30
CA LYS A 22 5.17 -31.20 -9.35
C LYS A 22 5.29 -29.72 -9.03
N HIS A 23 5.20 -29.37 -7.74
CA HIS A 23 5.47 -28.00 -7.30
C HIS A 23 6.99 -27.77 -7.40
N VAL A 24 7.41 -26.87 -8.29
CA VAL A 24 8.81 -26.52 -8.49
C VAL A 24 9.03 -25.11 -7.94
N PHE A 25 9.84 -25.04 -6.89
CA PHE A 25 10.32 -23.79 -6.33
C PHE A 25 11.44 -23.23 -7.19
N VAL A 26 11.26 -22.01 -7.71
CA VAL A 26 12.32 -21.28 -8.42
C VAL A 26 12.69 -20.06 -7.57
N LYS A 27 13.92 -20.05 -7.05
CA LYS A 27 14.43 -18.95 -6.20
C LYS A 27 14.31 -17.58 -6.87
N ALA A 28 14.43 -17.51 -8.19
CA ALA A 28 14.27 -16.27 -8.95
C ALA A 28 12.84 -15.73 -8.90
N SER A 29 11.82 -16.57 -9.10
CA SER A 29 10.41 -16.15 -9.02
C SER A 29 9.98 -15.86 -7.58
N ALA A 30 10.55 -16.55 -6.59
CA ALA A 30 10.32 -16.26 -5.18
C ALA A 30 10.78 -14.84 -4.79
N ARG A 31 11.91 -14.37 -5.34
CA ARG A 31 12.37 -12.98 -5.13
C ARG A 31 11.44 -11.95 -5.77
N ILE A 32 10.82 -12.28 -6.91
CA ILE A 32 9.87 -11.41 -7.59
C ILE A 32 8.56 -11.32 -6.78
N ASN A 33 8.04 -12.45 -6.28
CA ASN A 33 6.88 -12.46 -5.39
C ASN A 33 7.16 -11.70 -4.09
N ASN A 34 8.29 -11.95 -3.44
CA ASN A 34 8.68 -11.19 -2.25
C ASN A 34 8.79 -9.69 -2.55
N ARG A 35 9.25 -9.27 -3.74
CA ARG A 35 9.31 -7.86 -4.12
C ARG A 35 7.92 -7.26 -4.36
N ALA A 36 7.02 -7.99 -5.02
CA ALA A 36 5.63 -7.60 -5.21
C ALA A 36 4.92 -7.48 -3.85
N GLU A 37 5.04 -8.48 -2.99
CA GLU A 37 4.46 -8.47 -1.65
C GLU A 37 5.03 -7.37 -0.75
N ASN A 38 6.36 -7.19 -0.75
CA ASN A 38 7.02 -6.13 0.02
C ASN A 38 6.64 -4.73 -0.46
N SER A 39 6.28 -4.55 -1.74
CA SER A 39 5.80 -3.26 -2.24
C SER A 39 4.50 -2.80 -1.56
N HIS A 40 3.69 -3.74 -1.05
CA HIS A 40 2.43 -3.47 -0.35
C HIS A 40 2.57 -3.38 1.18
N GLN A 41 3.76 -3.64 1.75
CA GLN A 41 3.97 -3.59 3.20
C GLN A 41 3.52 -2.26 3.84
N PRO A 42 3.86 -1.07 3.29
CA PRO A 42 3.46 0.19 3.90
C PRO A 42 1.93 0.37 3.97
N THR A 43 1.21 -0.18 2.98
CA THR A 43 -0.25 -0.16 2.94
C THR A 43 -0.82 -1.13 3.97
N ARG A 44 -0.30 -2.36 4.07
CA ARG A 44 -0.71 -3.36 5.07
C ARG A 44 -0.43 -2.92 6.51
N GLU A 45 0.70 -2.26 6.76
CA GLU A 45 1.04 -1.77 8.10
C GLU A 45 0.06 -0.67 8.55
N ARG A 46 -0.34 0.22 7.63
CA ARG A 46 -1.36 1.23 7.90
C ARG A 46 -2.76 0.63 8.08
N GLU A 47 -3.15 -0.31 7.24
CA GLU A 47 -4.39 -1.08 7.40
C GLU A 47 -4.47 -1.71 8.79
N ARG A 48 -3.40 -2.38 9.24
CA ARG A 48 -3.31 -2.98 10.58
C ARG A 48 -3.42 -1.93 11.68
N ARG A 49 -2.71 -0.79 11.56
CA ARG A 49 -2.82 0.33 12.52
C ARG A 49 -4.24 0.92 12.56
N MET A 50 -4.97 0.88 11.46
CA MET A 50 -6.35 1.37 11.35
C MET A 50 -7.40 0.30 11.71
N ARG A 51 -7.00 -0.82 12.33
CA ARG A 51 -7.87 -1.96 12.71
C ARG A 51 -8.62 -2.60 11.53
N GLY A 52 -7.98 -2.61 10.36
CA GLY A 52 -8.49 -3.28 9.18
C GLY A 52 -9.48 -2.45 8.38
N PHE A 53 -9.38 -2.61 7.08
CA PHE A 53 -10.33 -2.15 6.08
C PHE A 53 -11.56 -3.06 6.10
N ARG A 54 -12.43 -2.90 7.12
CA ARG A 54 -13.58 -3.80 7.34
C ARG A 54 -14.64 -3.72 6.24
N ASP A 55 -14.64 -2.62 5.49
CA ASP A 55 -15.60 -2.29 4.44
C ASP A 55 -14.88 -2.04 3.11
N PRO A 56 -15.10 -2.87 2.07
CA PRO A 56 -14.46 -2.71 0.76
C PRO A 56 -14.71 -1.35 0.11
N GLU A 57 -15.90 -0.76 0.27
CA GLU A 57 -16.25 0.51 -0.37
C GLU A 57 -15.45 1.67 0.22
N ARG A 58 -15.37 1.74 1.55
CA ARG A 58 -14.54 2.73 2.27
C ARG A 58 -13.07 2.58 1.93
N THR A 59 -12.64 1.35 1.71
CA THR A 59 -11.26 1.03 1.34
C THR A 59 -10.94 1.51 -0.05
N GLN A 60 -11.85 1.29 -1.01
CA GLN A 60 -11.68 1.77 -2.37
C GLN A 60 -11.63 3.30 -2.42
N ALA A 61 -12.52 3.99 -1.71
CA ALA A 61 -12.53 5.45 -1.61
C ALA A 61 -11.27 6.00 -0.92
N PHE A 62 -10.76 5.30 0.09
CA PHE A 62 -9.49 5.63 0.71
C PHE A 62 -8.33 5.46 -0.26
N LEU A 63 -8.22 4.30 -0.93
CA LEU A 63 -7.12 3.98 -1.83
C LEU A 63 -7.09 4.90 -3.05
N SER A 64 -8.26 5.25 -3.61
CA SER A 64 -8.35 6.20 -4.74
C SER A 64 -7.82 7.58 -4.37
N SER A 65 -8.12 8.05 -3.16
CA SER A 65 -7.68 9.36 -2.67
C SER A 65 -6.23 9.34 -2.15
N PHE A 66 -5.78 8.20 -1.63
CA PHE A 66 -4.50 8.09 -0.94
C PHE A 66 -3.29 8.20 -1.88
N GLY A 67 -3.39 7.71 -3.12
CA GLY A 67 -2.31 7.80 -4.10
C GLY A 67 -1.81 9.23 -4.32
N PRO A 68 -2.70 10.16 -4.75
CA PRO A 68 -2.36 11.58 -4.92
C PRO A 68 -1.84 12.25 -3.63
N ILE A 69 -2.45 11.96 -2.48
CA ILE A 69 -2.02 12.52 -1.19
C ILE A 69 -0.59 12.07 -0.87
N ARG A 70 -0.30 10.77 -1.02
CA ARG A 70 1.03 10.22 -0.77
C ARG A 70 2.06 10.83 -1.72
N GLN A 71 1.72 11.00 -3.00
CA GLN A 71 2.59 11.65 -3.98
C GLN A 71 2.87 13.11 -3.59
N HIS A 72 1.86 13.85 -3.10
CA HIS A 72 2.03 15.21 -2.62
C HIS A 72 3.05 15.29 -1.47
N PHE A 73 3.17 14.29 -0.59
CA PHE A 73 4.18 14.30 0.48
C PHE A 73 5.49 13.57 0.15
N ALA A 74 5.57 12.86 -0.98
CA ALA A 74 6.74 12.08 -1.40
C ALA A 74 7.88 12.96 -1.97
N LEU A 75 8.40 13.89 -1.15
CA LEU A 75 9.60 14.66 -1.48
C LEU A 75 10.82 13.72 -1.61
N LYS A 76 11.65 13.94 -2.62
CA LYS A 76 12.90 13.19 -2.84
C LYS A 76 13.94 13.59 -1.80
N ARG A 77 13.79 13.11 -0.56
CA ARG A 77 14.65 13.43 0.59
C ARG A 77 16.13 13.27 0.30
N HIS A 78 16.50 12.27 -0.50
CA HIS A 78 17.88 11.98 -0.88
C HIS A 78 18.52 13.03 -1.80
N LEU A 79 17.73 13.91 -2.44
CA LEU A 79 18.22 14.99 -3.29
C LEU A 79 18.27 16.35 -2.57
N LEU A 80 17.78 16.41 -1.33
CA LEU A 80 17.56 17.67 -0.62
C LEU A 80 18.39 17.73 0.66
N ARG A 81 19.00 18.89 0.91
CA ARG A 81 19.52 19.23 2.23
C ARG A 81 18.37 19.23 3.26
N ALA A 82 18.67 18.80 4.48
CA ALA A 82 17.67 18.65 5.54
C ALA A 82 16.90 19.95 5.86
N SER A 83 17.54 21.11 5.76
CA SER A 83 16.89 22.42 5.96
C SER A 83 15.86 22.72 4.86
N LEU A 84 16.23 22.50 3.59
CA LEU A 84 15.36 22.71 2.44
C LEU A 84 14.19 21.72 2.44
N TYR A 85 14.45 20.45 2.77
CA TYR A 85 13.41 19.44 2.91
C TYR A 85 12.36 19.84 3.95
N ARG A 86 12.78 20.31 5.14
CA ARG A 86 11.86 20.77 6.19
C ARG A 86 11.03 21.98 5.75
N LYS A 87 11.65 22.96 5.07
CA LYS A 87 10.93 24.13 4.53
C LYS A 87 9.86 23.70 3.52
N GLN A 88 10.21 22.87 2.54
CA GLN A 88 9.26 22.37 1.54
C GLN A 88 8.14 21.55 2.17
N LEU A 89 8.47 20.71 3.15
CA LEU A 89 7.47 19.93 3.86
C LEU A 89 6.50 20.82 4.64
N ALA A 90 6.99 21.86 5.31
CA ALA A 90 6.16 22.84 6.02
C ALA A 90 5.21 23.58 5.05
N THR A 91 5.70 24.01 3.89
CA THR A 91 4.85 24.64 2.85
C THR A 91 3.76 23.70 2.36
N ARG A 92 4.09 22.42 2.12
CA ARG A 92 3.10 21.41 1.70
C ARG A 92 2.07 21.12 2.78
N PHE A 93 2.47 21.08 4.05
CA PHE A 93 1.52 20.98 5.16
C PHE A 93 0.60 22.20 5.24
N ALA A 94 1.11 23.42 5.10
CA ALA A 94 0.27 24.62 5.10
C ALA A 94 -0.76 24.61 3.95
N ALA A 95 -0.33 24.22 2.74
CA ALA A 95 -1.23 24.06 1.60
C ALA A 95 -2.28 22.97 1.84
N TRP A 96 -1.88 21.85 2.44
CA TRP A 96 -2.78 20.77 2.81
C TRP A 96 -3.82 21.22 3.84
N HIS A 97 -3.40 21.93 4.89
CA HIS A 97 -4.29 22.49 5.90
C HIS A 97 -5.34 23.42 5.27
N CYS A 98 -4.91 24.36 4.42
CA CYS A 98 -5.81 25.26 3.70
C CYS A 98 -6.84 24.48 2.85
N PHE A 99 -6.41 23.45 2.12
CA PHE A 99 -7.32 22.61 1.34
C PHE A 99 -8.32 21.85 2.23
N THR A 100 -7.84 21.24 3.33
CA THR A 100 -8.70 20.45 4.22
C THR A 100 -9.63 21.29 5.07
N GLU A 101 -9.21 22.49 5.47
CA GLU A 101 -10.03 23.46 6.21
C GLU A 101 -11.08 24.09 5.27
N ALA A 102 -10.76 24.32 4.00
CA ALA A 102 -11.73 24.76 3.00
C ALA A 102 -12.86 23.72 2.81
N THR A 103 -12.55 22.42 2.89
CA THR A 103 -13.56 21.34 2.85
C THR A 103 -14.29 21.09 4.18
N GLN A 104 -13.89 21.74 5.29
CA GLN A 104 -14.61 21.69 6.56
C GLN A 104 -15.75 22.70 6.67
N THR A 105 -16.09 23.44 5.61
CA THR A 105 -17.42 24.06 5.54
C THR A 105 -18.43 22.91 5.43
N PRO A 106 -19.18 22.59 6.49
CA PRO A 106 -20.16 21.54 6.40
C PRO A 106 -21.22 22.03 5.43
N SER A 107 -21.45 21.24 4.37
CA SER A 107 -22.67 21.35 3.59
C SER A 107 -23.84 21.23 4.57
N VAL A 108 -24.45 22.37 4.89
CA VAL A 108 -25.70 22.44 5.66
C VAL A 108 -26.78 21.87 4.75
N PHE A 109 -27.08 20.59 4.92
CA PHE A 109 -28.37 19.97 4.61
C PHE A 109 -28.64 18.88 5.65
#